data_AF-A0A9X0I1U3-F1
#
_entry.id   AF-A0A9X0I1U3-F1
#
_cell.length_a   1.000
_cell.length_b   1.000
_cell.length_c   1.000
_cell.angle_alpha   90.00
_cell.angle_beta   90.00
_cell.angle_gamma   90.00
#
_symmetry.space_group_name_H-M   'P 1'
#
loop_
_entity.id
_entity.type
_entity.pdbx_description
1 polymer ?
#
loop_
_entity_poly.entity_id
_entity_poly.type
_entity_poly.pdbx_seq_one_letter_code
_entity_poly.pdbx_strand_id
1 'polypeptide(L)'
;MSTYLGGRQPARRGRRSPWYLAGGLAAGSLVAAVAGLGGAAASAIDRDTPAPAQGRPAALSADNGPWDAESADRDEQDRDKKWQRPDDAQRGGPGNGRPDEPEGPRSGGNGRAPQHKAVQVPCDSTRLIAALVRVNAEGGGLLRLADKCTYTLTHAFQQADEYDGGIRDAREAADAAENPGDAEAPPRNPAHDTAGLPVIYHAITIEGSGATISRGVHAPDFRFFTVRDGGELTLRDVTLLNGRSKAEGGSIHIVHGATAVVERVTVANSTSLSADGGGGGIFNDGNLRISDSTLVGNRAAGTEGKGGGLLNGGVMTMYRTEFRHNSAVSYGGGLANFRAAGDVYSSTFVRNNAAQGGGLASFSARTKVFDSLVAGNSAQTGGGLANSDAVLVLGQLTVRDNLATVAGGGISTVQGLLPIDDSVISGNTTRGNGGGVYAAKSNLLVRGTDVKGNEAVGKKSQGAGLFVTAGTSSVYRSLIVGNRSTVKAGGIQAERAQVKIDDDSIVVDNSPTNCLGSKVPVAHCFR
;
A
#
# COMPACT_ATOMS: atom_id res chain seq x y z
N MET A 1 40.74 -62.41 -33.66
CA MET A 1 40.11 -62.98 -32.45
C MET A 1 38.78 -62.26 -32.26
N SER A 2 37.73 -62.78 -32.90
CA SER A 2 36.70 -63.67 -32.32
C SER A 2 35.56 -62.87 -31.68
N THR A 3 34.49 -62.83 -32.47
CA THR A 3 33.09 -62.50 -32.21
C THR A 3 32.51 -63.22 -30.99
N TYR A 4 31.54 -62.61 -30.31
CA TYR A 4 30.36 -63.35 -29.85
C TYR A 4 29.07 -62.54 -30.04
N LEU A 5 28.23 -63.11 -30.91
CA LEU A 5 26.82 -62.84 -31.11
C LEU A 5 26.00 -63.80 -30.23
N GLY A 6 24.80 -63.38 -29.87
CA GLY A 6 23.67 -64.25 -29.49
C GLY A 6 22.74 -63.55 -28.51
N GLY A 7 21.44 -63.39 -28.72
CA GLY A 7 20.54 -63.82 -29.79
C GLY A 7 19.09 -63.85 -29.26
N ARG A 8 18.14 -63.29 -30.04
CA ARG A 8 16.68 -63.57 -30.16
C ARG A 8 15.77 -63.50 -28.90
N GLN A 9 14.85 -62.53 -28.76
CA GLN A 9 13.44 -62.41 -29.30
C GLN A 9 12.39 -63.35 -28.62
N PRO A 10 11.05 -63.13 -28.71
CA PRO A 10 10.20 -61.97 -28.32
C PRO A 10 8.84 -62.41 -27.66
N ALA A 11 8.04 -61.52 -27.02
CA ALA A 11 6.56 -61.73 -26.89
C ALA A 11 5.74 -60.51 -26.40
N ARG A 12 5.04 -59.92 -27.37
CA ARG A 12 3.72 -59.25 -27.42
C ARG A 12 2.88 -58.88 -26.16
N ARG A 13 2.38 -57.63 -26.28
CA ARG A 13 0.99 -57.10 -26.14
C ARG A 13 0.34 -56.98 -24.76
N GLY A 14 0.13 -55.72 -24.36
CA GLY A 14 -1.01 -55.26 -23.56
C GLY A 14 -1.40 -53.85 -23.98
N ARG A 15 -2.58 -53.68 -24.57
CA ARG A 15 -3.14 -52.44 -25.13
C ARG A 15 -4.19 -51.94 -24.14
N ARG A 16 -4.17 -50.64 -23.76
CA ARG A 16 -5.29 -49.72 -23.52
C ARG A 16 -4.94 -48.62 -22.49
N SER A 17 -4.83 -47.38 -22.96
CA SER A 17 -5.37 -46.19 -22.27
C SER A 17 -6.92 -46.22 -22.42
N PRO A 18 -7.76 -45.36 -21.77
CA PRO A 18 -7.51 -43.94 -21.46
C PRO A 18 -8.23 -43.36 -20.19
N TRP A 19 -8.06 -42.04 -20.02
CA TRP A 19 -8.88 -41.04 -19.30
C TRP A 19 -8.32 -40.40 -18.00
N TYR A 20 -7.87 -39.15 -18.20
CA TYR A 20 -8.02 -37.91 -17.43
C TYR A 20 -8.19 -37.96 -15.90
N LEU A 21 -7.39 -37.13 -15.21
CA LEU A 21 -7.90 -36.01 -14.40
C LEU A 21 -6.79 -35.00 -14.16
N ALA A 22 -6.96 -33.82 -14.76
CA ALA A 22 -6.29 -32.59 -14.39
C ALA A 22 -6.82 -32.14 -13.02
N GLY A 23 -5.91 -31.75 -12.14
CA GLY A 23 -6.24 -31.23 -10.81
C GLY A 23 -5.11 -30.34 -10.31
N GLY A 24 -4.96 -29.17 -10.93
CA GLY A 24 -4.15 -28.08 -10.35
C GLY A 24 -4.94 -27.45 -9.21
N LEU A 25 -4.50 -27.69 -7.97
CA LEU A 25 -4.98 -26.99 -6.79
C LEU A 25 -4.36 -25.60 -6.77
N ALA A 26 -5.18 -24.57 -7.01
CA ALA A 26 -4.85 -23.20 -6.64
C ALA A 26 -4.91 -23.09 -5.11
N ALA A 27 -3.77 -22.80 -4.48
CA ALA A 27 -3.67 -22.48 -3.06
C ALA A 27 -4.21 -21.07 -2.79
N GLY A 28 -5.54 -20.93 -2.83
CA GLY A 28 -6.22 -19.81 -2.20
C GLY A 28 -6.09 -19.96 -0.70
N SER A 29 -5.29 -19.10 -0.06
CA SER A 29 -5.24 -19.00 1.40
C SER A 29 -6.55 -18.41 1.91
N LEU A 30 -7.57 -19.25 2.05
CA LEU A 30 -8.73 -18.97 2.88
C LEU A 30 -8.23 -18.83 4.32
N VAL A 31 -8.23 -17.61 4.85
CA VAL A 31 -8.16 -17.41 6.31
C VAL A 31 -9.47 -17.95 6.87
N ALA A 32 -9.46 -19.24 7.23
CA ALA A 32 -10.58 -19.90 7.87
C ALA A 32 -10.83 -19.24 9.23
N ALA A 33 -12.01 -18.65 9.38
CA ALA A 33 -12.58 -18.32 10.67
C ALA A 33 -12.67 -19.61 11.50
N VAL A 34 -11.92 -19.69 12.61
CA VAL A 34 -12.01 -20.81 13.54
C VAL A 34 -13.32 -20.69 14.32
N ALA A 35 -14.39 -21.27 13.80
CA ALA A 35 -15.61 -21.57 14.55
C ALA A 35 -15.46 -22.93 15.24
N GLY A 36 -15.75 -22.96 16.54
CA GLY A 36 -15.63 -24.15 17.38
C GLY A 36 -16.55 -25.31 16.96
N LEU A 37 -16.04 -26.52 17.20
CA LEU A 37 -16.63 -27.83 16.95
C LEU A 37 -18.06 -28.00 17.47
N GLY A 38 -18.92 -28.60 16.65
CA GLY A 38 -20.18 -29.21 17.07
C GLY A 38 -21.02 -29.74 15.90
N GLY A 39 -21.00 -31.06 15.69
CA GLY A 39 -22.11 -31.82 15.08
C GLY A 39 -22.14 -31.95 13.55
N ALA A 40 -21.94 -33.17 13.07
CA ALA A 40 -22.09 -33.59 11.68
C ALA A 40 -23.56 -33.62 11.23
N ALA A 41 -23.83 -33.17 10.00
CA ALA A 41 -24.84 -33.75 9.11
C ALA A 41 -24.59 -33.24 7.68
N ALA A 42 -24.25 -34.17 6.78
CA ALA A 42 -24.23 -33.94 5.34
C ALA A 42 -25.65 -34.12 4.80
N SER A 43 -26.13 -33.18 3.99
CA SER A 43 -27.25 -33.44 3.08
C SER A 43 -27.22 -32.53 1.85
N ALA A 44 -27.14 -33.19 0.70
CA ALA A 44 -27.58 -32.84 -0.65
C ALA A 44 -27.92 -31.38 -0.99
N ILE A 45 -27.21 -30.87 -2.00
CA ILE A 45 -27.59 -29.68 -2.77
C ILE A 45 -28.64 -30.13 -3.79
N ASP A 46 -29.90 -29.72 -3.60
CA ASP A 46 -30.91 -29.77 -4.64
C ASP A 46 -30.97 -28.41 -5.35
N ARG A 47 -30.98 -28.45 -6.68
CA ARG A 47 -31.11 -27.28 -7.54
C ARG A 47 -32.59 -27.05 -7.79
N ASP A 48 -33.12 -25.93 -7.29
CA ASP A 48 -34.11 -25.06 -7.95
C ASP A 48 -34.94 -24.32 -6.89
N THR A 49 -34.77 -23.00 -6.78
CA THR A 49 -35.82 -21.94 -6.66
C THR A 49 -35.21 -20.58 -6.27
N PRO A 50 -35.88 -19.45 -6.58
CA PRO A 50 -35.24 -18.26 -7.14
C PRO A 50 -34.70 -17.26 -6.11
N ALA A 51 -33.78 -16.41 -6.59
CA ALA A 51 -33.17 -15.32 -5.85
C ALA A 51 -34.22 -14.37 -5.22
N PRO A 52 -34.11 -14.01 -3.93
CA PRO A 52 -34.92 -12.95 -3.36
C PRO A 52 -34.37 -11.57 -3.73
N ALA A 53 -35.31 -10.66 -3.94
CA ALA A 53 -35.15 -9.33 -4.50
C ALA A 53 -34.09 -8.44 -3.81
N GLN A 54 -33.45 -7.64 -4.65
CA GLN A 54 -32.53 -6.56 -4.28
C GLN A 54 -33.23 -5.55 -3.36
N GLY A 55 -32.76 -5.44 -2.12
CA GLY A 55 -33.03 -4.29 -1.27
C GLY A 55 -32.29 -3.08 -1.81
N ARG A 56 -33.05 -2.09 -2.29
CA ARG A 56 -32.54 -0.79 -2.76
C ARG A 56 -31.67 -0.13 -1.68
N PRO A 57 -30.44 0.34 -1.97
CA PRO A 57 -29.79 1.32 -1.12
C PRO A 57 -30.60 2.62 -1.17
N ALA A 58 -30.77 3.27 -0.02
CA ALA A 58 -31.39 4.58 0.07
C ALA A 58 -30.62 5.56 -0.82
N ALA A 59 -31.35 6.27 -1.68
CA ALA A 59 -30.83 7.24 -2.62
C ALA A 59 -30.20 8.43 -1.85
N LEU A 60 -28.89 8.59 -1.98
CA LEU A 60 -28.24 9.89 -1.83
C LEU A 60 -28.29 10.54 -3.21
N SER A 61 -29.10 11.59 -3.32
CA SER A 61 -29.21 12.44 -4.49
C SER A 61 -27.83 13.02 -4.83
N ALA A 62 -27.41 12.83 -6.08
CA ALA A 62 -26.21 13.45 -6.63
C ALA A 62 -26.50 14.92 -6.94
N ASP A 63 -25.90 15.82 -6.17
CA ASP A 63 -25.71 17.22 -6.59
C ASP A 63 -24.23 17.41 -6.91
N ASN A 64 -23.96 17.71 -8.18
CA ASN A 64 -22.66 18.14 -8.67
C ASN A 64 -22.50 19.63 -8.38
N GLY A 65 -21.72 19.97 -7.35
CA GLY A 65 -21.30 21.33 -7.00
C GLY A 65 -19.87 21.34 -6.43
N PRO A 66 -19.18 22.49 -6.39
CA PRO A 66 -17.73 22.57 -6.18
C PRO A 66 -17.32 22.14 -4.76
N TRP A 67 -16.10 21.63 -4.65
CA TRP A 67 -15.52 21.07 -3.44
C TRP A 67 -15.20 22.15 -2.40
N ASP A 68 -16.17 22.50 -1.57
CA ASP A 68 -15.94 23.35 -0.40
C ASP A 68 -15.52 22.50 0.80
N ALA A 69 -14.32 22.81 1.29
CA ALA A 69 -13.66 22.18 2.42
C ALA A 69 -14.12 22.81 3.73
N GLU A 70 -15.21 22.32 4.32
CA GLU A 70 -15.58 22.69 5.69
C GLU A 70 -16.12 21.48 6.45
N SER A 71 -15.22 20.82 7.19
CA SER A 71 -15.49 20.05 8.43
C SER A 71 -14.25 19.27 8.86
N ALA A 72 -13.20 20.02 9.23
CA ALA A 72 -12.07 19.49 10.00
C ALA A 72 -11.58 20.46 11.10
N ASP A 73 -12.07 21.70 11.14
CA ASP A 73 -11.58 22.71 12.10
C ASP A 73 -12.45 22.81 13.34
N ARG A 74 -12.32 21.83 14.24
CA ARG A 74 -12.46 22.06 15.69
C ARG A 74 -11.40 21.23 16.39
N ASP A 75 -10.57 21.92 17.16
CA ASP A 75 -9.52 21.43 18.07
C ASP A 75 -8.06 21.55 17.59
N GLU A 76 -7.71 22.69 16.99
CA GLU A 76 -6.31 23.11 16.79
C GLU A 76 -6.02 24.47 17.45
N GLN A 77 -6.29 24.57 18.75
CA GLN A 77 -5.80 25.66 19.60
C GLN A 77 -5.17 25.06 20.86
N ASP A 78 -3.91 24.63 20.79
CA ASP A 78 -2.94 24.74 21.90
C ASP A 78 -1.55 24.14 21.62
N ARG A 79 -0.86 24.45 20.51
CA ARG A 79 0.57 24.07 20.36
C ARG A 79 1.44 25.08 19.60
N ASP A 80 1.42 26.34 20.03
CA ASP A 80 2.50 27.29 19.74
C ASP A 80 3.50 27.35 20.89
N LYS A 81 4.47 26.43 20.90
CA LYS A 81 5.71 26.56 21.68
C LYS A 81 6.94 26.29 20.79
N LYS A 82 7.31 27.37 20.10
CA LYS A 82 8.67 27.85 19.80
C LYS A 82 9.81 26.88 20.15
N TRP A 83 10.28 26.11 19.17
CA TRP A 83 11.57 25.41 19.23
C TRP A 83 12.67 26.32 18.65
N GLN A 84 13.50 26.89 19.53
CA GLN A 84 14.75 27.55 19.17
C GLN A 84 15.89 26.53 19.14
N ARG A 85 16.71 26.59 18.09
CA ARG A 85 17.95 25.81 17.95
C ARG A 85 18.98 26.31 18.98
N PRO A 86 19.83 25.44 19.55
CA PRO A 86 20.94 25.90 20.40
C PRO A 86 22.09 26.41 19.53
N ASP A 87 22.47 27.67 19.73
CA ASP A 87 23.67 28.27 19.15
C ASP A 87 24.93 27.91 19.95
N ASP A 88 26.00 27.68 19.20
CA ASP A 88 27.34 27.35 19.66
C ASP A 88 28.00 28.51 20.43
N ALA A 89 28.54 28.18 21.61
CA ALA A 89 29.26 29.11 22.46
C ALA A 89 30.67 29.39 21.94
N GLN A 90 30.96 30.68 21.77
CA GLN A 90 32.28 31.26 21.53
C GLN A 90 33.25 30.99 22.69
N ARG A 91 34.46 30.51 22.35
CA ARG A 91 35.70 30.83 23.07
C ARG A 91 36.83 31.05 22.07
N GLY A 92 37.46 32.21 22.13
CA GLY A 92 38.63 32.58 21.32
C GLY A 92 39.96 32.26 22.01
N GLY A 93 41.01 32.15 21.20
CA GLY A 93 42.42 32.18 21.62
C GLY A 93 43.36 31.50 20.60
N PRO A 94 44.57 32.03 20.30
CA PRO A 94 45.13 31.98 18.93
C PRO A 94 46.40 31.12 18.75
N GLY A 95 46.69 30.77 17.49
CA GLY A 95 48.05 30.78 16.93
C GLY A 95 48.79 29.44 16.74
N ASN A 96 49.26 29.28 15.49
CA ASN A 96 50.43 28.52 15.00
C ASN A 96 50.32 27.01 14.69
N GLY A 97 50.76 26.69 13.46
CA GLY A 97 51.49 25.45 13.14
C GLY A 97 50.79 24.50 12.18
N ARG A 98 51.04 24.67 10.86
CA ARG A 98 51.02 23.52 9.92
C ARG A 98 52.26 22.67 10.18
N PRO A 99 52.17 21.34 9.98
CA PRO A 99 52.78 20.81 8.75
C PRO A 99 51.93 19.74 8.04
N ASP A 100 51.94 19.88 6.71
CA ASP A 100 51.85 18.92 5.61
C ASP A 100 51.54 17.44 5.88
N GLU A 101 50.46 16.94 5.26
CA GLU A 101 50.31 15.54 4.82
C GLU A 101 49.60 15.49 3.43
N PRO A 102 49.86 14.45 2.61
CA PRO A 102 50.08 14.59 1.17
C PRO A 102 48.83 14.50 0.29
N GLU A 103 48.92 15.18 -0.87
CA GLU A 103 47.91 15.22 -1.93
C GLU A 103 47.61 13.82 -2.51
N GLY A 104 46.34 13.37 -2.37
CA GLY A 104 45.77 12.32 -3.22
C GLY A 104 45.47 12.85 -4.63
N PRO A 105 45.46 11.99 -5.67
CA PRO A 105 45.46 12.45 -7.05
C PRO A 105 44.16 13.18 -7.41
N ARG A 106 44.32 14.42 -7.89
CA ARG A 106 43.28 15.24 -8.50
C ARG A 106 42.73 14.55 -9.75
N SER A 107 41.59 13.89 -9.62
CA SER A 107 40.73 13.59 -10.77
C SER A 107 39.94 14.86 -11.10
N GLY A 108 40.51 15.66 -11.99
CA GLY A 108 39.82 16.77 -12.63
C GLY A 108 38.76 16.24 -13.59
N GLY A 109 37.52 16.22 -13.13
CA GLY A 109 36.35 15.94 -13.95
C GLY A 109 35.25 16.92 -13.57
N ASN A 110 35.32 18.15 -14.07
CA ASN A 110 34.16 19.06 -14.12
C ASN A 110 33.15 18.52 -15.13
N GLY A 111 32.54 17.38 -14.83
CA GLY A 111 31.36 16.87 -15.52
C GLY A 111 30.13 17.61 -15.02
N ARG A 112 29.99 18.90 -15.38
CA ARG A 112 28.68 19.55 -15.30
C ARG A 112 27.77 18.76 -16.24
N ALA A 113 26.79 18.05 -15.68
CA ALA A 113 25.76 17.40 -16.48
C ALA A 113 25.23 18.38 -17.52
N PRO A 114 25.08 17.98 -18.80
CA PRO A 114 24.62 18.87 -19.85
C PRO A 114 23.27 19.46 -19.44
N GLN A 115 23.21 20.78 -19.24
CA GLN A 115 21.97 21.48 -19.00
C GLN A 115 21.19 21.51 -20.32
N HIS A 116 20.43 20.46 -20.60
CA HIS A 116 19.49 20.46 -21.72
C HIS A 116 18.56 21.66 -21.55
N LYS A 117 18.54 22.55 -22.54
CA LYS A 117 17.69 23.75 -22.54
C LYS A 117 16.23 23.30 -22.41
N ALA A 118 15.52 23.80 -21.40
CA ALA A 118 14.13 23.44 -21.15
C ALA A 118 13.26 23.64 -22.41
N VAL A 119 12.53 22.59 -22.81
CA VAL A 119 11.57 22.64 -23.91
C VAL A 119 10.25 23.18 -23.36
N GLN A 120 9.87 24.36 -23.84
CA GLN A 120 8.57 24.95 -23.51
C GLN A 120 7.48 24.23 -24.29
N VAL A 121 6.43 23.79 -23.59
CA VAL A 121 5.29 23.08 -24.16
C VAL A 121 4.09 24.04 -24.19
N PRO A 122 3.67 24.52 -25.38
CA PRO A 122 2.43 25.29 -25.51
C PRO A 122 1.23 24.54 -24.93
N CYS A 123 0.16 25.26 -24.60
CA CYS A 123 -1.07 24.68 -24.04
C CYS A 123 -1.87 23.88 -25.10
N ASP A 124 -1.32 22.73 -25.49
CA ASP A 124 -1.84 21.84 -26.53
C ASP A 124 -1.33 20.41 -26.29
N SER A 125 -2.25 19.44 -26.23
CA SER A 125 -1.94 18.03 -25.96
C SER A 125 -1.04 17.38 -27.02
N THR A 126 -1.19 17.75 -28.29
CA THR A 126 -0.35 17.26 -29.38
C THR A 126 1.07 17.79 -29.23
N ARG A 127 1.23 19.04 -28.78
CA ARG A 127 2.54 19.64 -28.48
C ARG A 127 3.22 18.99 -27.28
N LEU A 128 2.46 18.58 -26.26
CA LEU A 128 2.99 17.79 -25.14
C LEU A 128 3.54 16.44 -25.63
N ILE A 129 2.76 15.70 -26.42
CA ILE A 129 3.20 14.41 -26.99
C ILE A 129 4.46 14.62 -27.85
N ALA A 130 4.45 15.60 -28.77
CA ALA A 130 5.60 15.88 -29.63
C ALA A 130 6.86 16.28 -28.84
N ALA A 131 6.71 17.03 -27.75
CA ALA A 131 7.82 17.39 -26.88
C ALA A 131 8.41 16.16 -26.18
N LEU A 132 7.57 15.23 -25.69
CA LEU A 132 8.02 13.98 -25.08
C LEU A 132 8.75 13.07 -26.08
N VAL A 133 8.19 12.89 -27.29
CA VAL A 133 8.85 12.13 -28.37
C VAL A 133 10.23 12.71 -28.65
N ARG A 134 10.33 14.04 -28.74
CA ARG A 134 11.59 14.73 -29.00
C ARG A 134 12.62 14.49 -27.90
N VAL A 135 12.27 14.70 -26.61
CA VAL A 135 13.25 14.51 -25.53
C VAL A 135 13.66 13.05 -25.36
N ASN A 136 12.77 12.09 -25.62
CA ASN A 136 13.15 10.69 -25.68
C ASN A 136 14.19 10.45 -26.79
N ALA A 137 13.97 10.95 -28.01
CA ALA A 137 14.91 10.80 -29.11
C ALA A 137 16.26 11.51 -28.88
N GLU A 138 16.28 12.54 -28.03
CA GLU A 138 17.48 13.29 -27.65
C GLU A 138 18.20 12.70 -26.40
N GLY A 139 17.73 11.56 -25.86
CA GLY A 139 18.35 10.87 -24.71
C GLY A 139 17.94 11.41 -23.34
N GLY A 140 16.84 12.16 -23.27
CA GLY A 140 16.31 12.78 -22.06
C GLY A 140 16.15 14.29 -22.17
N GLY A 141 15.53 14.91 -21.17
CA GLY A 141 15.40 16.37 -21.16
C GLY A 141 14.41 16.93 -20.14
N LEU A 142 14.35 18.27 -20.10
CA LEU A 142 13.44 19.03 -19.25
C LEU A 142 12.31 19.62 -20.10
N LEU A 143 11.06 19.29 -19.76
CA LEU A 143 9.85 19.87 -20.30
C LEU A 143 9.25 20.86 -19.29
N ARG A 144 8.82 22.03 -19.78
CA ARG A 144 8.03 23.00 -19.02
C ARG A 144 6.66 23.14 -19.63
N LEU A 145 5.64 22.78 -18.87
CA LEU A 145 4.26 22.92 -19.28
C LEU A 145 3.80 24.38 -19.14
N ALA A 146 2.82 24.75 -19.96
CA ALA A 146 2.19 26.05 -19.88
C ALA A 146 1.45 26.20 -18.54
N ASP A 147 1.65 27.34 -17.88
CA ASP A 147 1.12 27.65 -16.56
C ASP A 147 -0.39 27.38 -16.48
N LYS A 148 -0.80 26.53 -15.53
CA LYS A 148 -2.19 26.14 -15.24
C LYS A 148 -3.00 25.64 -16.45
N CYS A 149 -2.33 25.22 -17.52
CA CYS A 149 -2.99 24.68 -18.70
C CYS A 149 -3.63 23.31 -18.42
N THR A 150 -4.70 22.98 -19.15
CA THR A 150 -5.23 21.60 -19.19
C THR A 150 -4.90 20.93 -20.53
N TYR A 151 -4.12 19.86 -20.46
CA TYR A 151 -3.78 18.96 -21.57
C TYR A 151 -4.73 17.75 -21.55
N THR A 152 -5.77 17.79 -22.38
CA THR A 152 -6.73 16.68 -22.48
C THR A 152 -6.29 15.68 -23.55
N LEU A 153 -6.03 14.44 -23.14
CA LEU A 153 -5.70 13.32 -24.02
C LEU A 153 -6.97 12.56 -24.39
N THR A 154 -7.17 12.33 -25.69
CA THR A 154 -8.40 11.69 -26.22
C THR A 154 -8.17 10.27 -26.73
N HIS A 155 -6.91 9.83 -26.80
CA HIS A 155 -6.51 8.53 -27.32
C HIS A 155 -5.18 8.09 -26.70
N ALA A 156 -4.93 6.78 -26.74
CA ALA A 156 -3.62 6.23 -26.38
C ALA A 156 -2.58 6.58 -27.45
N PHE A 157 -1.35 6.87 -27.04
CA PHE A 157 -0.23 7.05 -27.95
C PHE A 157 0.10 5.72 -28.62
N GLN A 158 0.12 5.71 -29.95
CA GLN A 158 0.41 4.49 -30.72
C GLN A 158 1.93 4.31 -30.81
N GLN A 159 2.46 3.42 -29.98
CA GLN A 159 3.85 2.96 -30.04
C GLN A 159 3.85 1.45 -29.86
N ALA A 160 4.64 0.74 -30.67
CA ALA A 160 4.93 -0.64 -30.38
C ALA A 160 5.78 -0.68 -29.12
N ASP A 161 5.20 -1.18 -28.03
CA ASP A 161 5.94 -1.49 -26.82
C ASP A 161 6.70 -2.79 -27.11
N GLU A 162 7.90 -2.65 -27.67
CA GLU A 162 8.74 -3.78 -28.04
C GLU A 162 9.22 -4.45 -26.75
N TYR A 163 8.68 -5.64 -26.49
CA TYR A 163 9.09 -6.53 -25.41
C TYR A 163 10.60 -6.77 -25.50
N ASP A 164 11.36 -6.25 -24.54
CA ASP A 164 12.83 -6.34 -24.53
C ASP A 164 13.37 -7.37 -23.53
N GLY A 165 12.51 -7.99 -22.71
CA GLY A 165 12.90 -8.97 -21.70
C GLY A 165 13.70 -8.36 -20.54
N GLY A 166 13.33 -7.15 -20.10
CA GLY A 166 13.99 -6.42 -19.02
C GLY A 166 14.16 -7.18 -17.71
N ILE A 167 14.89 -6.60 -16.75
CA ILE A 167 15.35 -7.28 -15.51
C ILE A 167 14.22 -7.99 -14.74
N ARG A 168 12.98 -7.46 -14.79
CA ARG A 168 11.80 -8.11 -14.19
C ARG A 168 11.54 -9.48 -14.79
N ASP A 169 11.55 -9.59 -16.11
CA ASP A 169 11.21 -10.81 -16.84
C ASP A 169 12.30 -11.86 -16.62
N ALA A 170 13.56 -11.45 -16.51
CA ALA A 170 14.67 -12.33 -16.15
C ALA A 170 14.54 -12.85 -14.70
N ARG A 171 14.14 -11.98 -13.76
CA ARG A 171 13.89 -12.36 -12.36
C ARG A 171 12.66 -13.24 -12.22
N GLU A 172 11.54 -12.90 -12.85
CA GLU A 172 10.31 -13.68 -12.83
C GLU A 172 10.49 -15.02 -13.54
N ALA A 173 11.26 -15.08 -14.63
CA ALA A 173 11.66 -16.34 -15.25
C ALA A 173 12.57 -17.17 -14.34
N ALA A 174 13.47 -16.55 -13.58
CA ALA A 174 14.30 -17.23 -12.59
C ALA A 174 13.48 -17.73 -11.40
N ASP A 175 12.59 -16.90 -10.85
CA ASP A 175 11.69 -17.25 -9.74
C ASP A 175 10.68 -18.33 -10.16
N ALA A 176 10.19 -18.30 -11.41
CA ALA A 176 9.35 -19.36 -11.98
C ALA A 176 10.12 -20.67 -12.23
N ALA A 177 11.42 -20.58 -12.53
CA ALA A 177 12.28 -21.75 -12.65
C ALA A 177 12.64 -22.34 -11.28
N GLU A 178 12.75 -21.51 -10.24
CA GLU A 178 13.14 -21.93 -8.88
C GLU A 178 11.92 -22.38 -8.05
N ASN A 179 10.78 -21.69 -8.16
CA ASN A 179 9.54 -21.94 -7.40
C ASN A 179 8.29 -21.85 -8.32
N PRO A 180 8.00 -22.88 -9.14
CA PRO A 180 6.95 -22.83 -10.17
C PRO A 180 5.50 -22.71 -9.64
N GLY A 181 5.29 -22.73 -8.31
CA GLY A 181 3.98 -22.51 -7.68
C GLY A 181 3.77 -21.10 -7.10
N ASP A 182 4.83 -20.30 -6.97
CA ASP A 182 4.80 -18.98 -6.32
C ASP A 182 5.11 -17.81 -7.27
N ALA A 183 5.60 -18.11 -8.48
CA ALA A 183 5.88 -17.09 -9.48
C ALA A 183 4.58 -16.42 -9.96
N GLU A 184 4.54 -15.09 -9.88
CA GLU A 184 3.54 -14.31 -10.62
C GLU A 184 3.68 -14.65 -12.10
N ALA A 185 2.56 -14.95 -12.76
CA ALA A 185 2.55 -15.22 -14.19
C ALA A 185 3.20 -14.02 -14.92
N PRO A 186 3.99 -14.26 -15.98
CA PRO A 186 4.67 -13.20 -16.73
C PRO A 186 3.69 -12.10 -17.13
N PRO A 187 4.16 -10.84 -17.31
CA PRO A 187 3.27 -9.71 -17.49
C PRO A 187 2.22 -9.97 -18.55
N ARG A 188 0.98 -9.68 -18.16
CA ARG A 188 -0.23 -9.81 -18.97
C ARG A 188 -0.03 -9.11 -20.32
N ASN A 189 -0.53 -9.76 -21.38
CA ASN A 189 -0.56 -9.31 -22.78
C ASN A 189 -0.25 -7.81 -22.98
N PRO A 190 0.89 -7.44 -23.61
CA PRO A 190 1.29 -6.06 -23.88
C PRO A 190 0.20 -5.20 -24.57
N ALA A 191 -0.76 -5.82 -25.25
CA ALA A 191 -1.92 -5.14 -25.82
C ALA A 191 -2.88 -4.49 -24.78
N HIS A 192 -2.72 -4.78 -23.49
CA HIS A 192 -3.50 -4.17 -22.41
C HIS A 192 -2.76 -3.07 -21.65
N ASP A 193 -1.47 -2.87 -21.92
CA ASP A 193 -0.67 -1.77 -21.36
C ASP A 193 -0.68 -0.58 -22.32
N THR A 194 -1.73 0.23 -22.26
CA THR A 194 -1.88 1.43 -23.08
C THR A 194 -1.58 2.69 -22.27
N ALA A 195 -0.68 3.53 -22.80
CA ALA A 195 -0.38 4.87 -22.28
C ALA A 195 -0.84 5.97 -23.24
N GLY A 196 -1.31 7.09 -22.68
CA GLY A 196 -1.70 8.28 -23.43
C GLY A 196 -0.52 9.13 -23.88
N LEU A 197 0.62 9.01 -23.21
CA LEU A 197 1.87 9.69 -23.54
C LEU A 197 2.95 8.67 -23.92
N PRO A 198 3.99 9.11 -24.65
CA PRO A 198 5.13 8.24 -24.98
C PRO A 198 5.75 7.61 -23.74
N VAL A 199 6.19 6.36 -23.89
CA VAL A 199 6.89 5.62 -22.84
C VAL A 199 8.22 6.31 -22.50
N ILE A 200 8.57 6.34 -21.22
CA ILE A 200 9.80 6.99 -20.73
C ILE A 200 10.92 5.95 -20.65
N TYR A 201 11.94 6.11 -21.51
CA TYR A 201 13.17 5.26 -21.53
C TYR A 201 14.42 6.00 -21.06
N HIS A 202 14.34 7.32 -20.95
CA HIS A 202 15.46 8.18 -20.57
C HIS A 202 15.05 9.13 -19.45
N ALA A 203 16.02 9.84 -18.90
CA ALA A 203 15.77 10.82 -17.85
C ALA A 203 14.96 12.01 -18.37
N ILE A 204 13.69 12.08 -17.97
CA ILE A 204 12.76 13.14 -18.34
C ILE A 204 12.27 13.84 -17.08
N THR A 205 12.43 15.16 -17.04
CA THR A 205 11.82 16.03 -16.04
C THR A 205 10.67 16.81 -16.65
N ILE A 206 9.51 16.80 -16.01
CA ILE A 206 8.34 17.60 -16.38
C ILE A 206 8.03 18.57 -15.23
N GLU A 207 8.23 19.85 -15.49
CA GLU A 207 7.79 20.94 -14.62
C GLU A 207 6.41 21.43 -15.09
N GLY A 208 5.39 21.16 -14.27
CA GLY A 208 4.00 21.35 -14.62
C GLY A 208 3.49 22.77 -14.51
N SER A 209 4.07 23.61 -13.66
CA SER A 209 3.55 24.95 -13.37
C SER A 209 2.04 24.93 -13.05
N GLY A 210 1.60 23.95 -12.26
CA GLY A 210 0.18 23.76 -11.90
C GLY A 210 -0.71 23.24 -13.03
N ALA A 211 -0.14 22.77 -14.15
CA ALA A 211 -0.92 22.22 -15.26
C ALA A 211 -1.65 20.92 -14.88
N THR A 212 -2.72 20.63 -15.61
CA THR A 212 -3.49 19.39 -15.53
C THR A 212 -3.29 18.57 -16.79
N ILE A 213 -2.95 17.29 -16.66
CA ILE A 213 -3.03 16.29 -17.72
C ILE A 213 -4.26 15.44 -17.43
N SER A 214 -5.24 15.46 -18.33
CA SER A 214 -6.52 14.79 -18.12
C SER A 214 -6.83 13.79 -19.22
N ARG A 215 -7.50 12.70 -18.85
CA ARG A 215 -8.06 11.75 -19.80
C ARG A 215 -9.46 12.23 -20.20
N GLY A 216 -9.72 12.34 -21.50
CA GLY A 216 -11.03 12.69 -22.02
C GLY A 216 -12.11 11.70 -21.57
N VAL A 217 -13.31 12.20 -21.26
CA VAL A 217 -14.41 11.37 -20.69
C VAL A 217 -14.83 10.19 -21.58
N HIS A 218 -14.78 10.37 -22.91
CA HIS A 218 -15.11 9.33 -23.90
C HIS A 218 -13.87 8.66 -24.51
N ALA A 219 -12.68 9.00 -24.03
CA ALA A 219 -11.46 8.38 -24.52
C ALA A 219 -11.45 6.89 -24.13
N PRO A 220 -10.71 6.04 -24.85
CA PRO A 220 -10.47 4.66 -24.41
C PRO A 220 -9.73 4.62 -23.06
N ASP A 221 -9.64 3.42 -22.50
CA ASP A 221 -8.82 3.17 -21.31
C ASP A 221 -7.33 3.33 -21.68
N PHE A 222 -6.65 4.26 -21.01
CA PHE A 222 -5.19 4.36 -20.94
C PHE A 222 -4.75 5.09 -19.66
N ARG A 223 -3.54 4.79 -19.21
CA ARG A 223 -2.83 5.57 -18.18
C ARG A 223 -2.06 6.74 -18.80
N PHE A 224 -1.51 7.65 -18.01
CA PHE A 224 -0.71 8.75 -18.57
C PHE A 224 0.73 8.33 -18.84
N PHE A 225 1.39 7.73 -17.85
CA PHE A 225 2.81 7.45 -17.90
C PHE A 225 3.10 5.97 -17.66
N THR A 226 3.98 5.43 -18.50
CA THR A 226 4.71 4.18 -18.26
C THR A 226 6.20 4.52 -18.28
N VAL A 227 6.90 4.22 -17.19
CA VAL A 227 8.36 4.37 -17.08
C VAL A 227 8.99 2.98 -17.16
N ARG A 228 9.77 2.73 -18.20
CA ARG A 228 10.40 1.44 -18.49
C ARG A 228 11.79 1.33 -17.85
N ASP A 229 12.38 0.14 -17.92
CA ASP A 229 13.71 -0.15 -17.38
C ASP A 229 14.75 0.88 -17.88
N GLY A 230 15.59 1.37 -16.97
CA GLY A 230 16.54 2.47 -17.22
C GLY A 230 15.90 3.86 -17.40
N GLY A 231 14.57 3.97 -17.49
CA GLY A 231 13.86 5.23 -17.56
C GLY A 231 13.80 5.94 -16.20
N GLU A 232 13.92 7.27 -16.22
CA GLU A 232 13.78 8.12 -15.04
C GLU A 232 12.75 9.22 -15.28
N LEU A 233 11.67 9.24 -14.49
CA LEU A 233 10.65 10.28 -14.56
C LEU A 233 10.74 11.19 -13.33
N THR A 234 10.97 12.49 -13.53
CA THR A 234 10.71 13.49 -12.49
C THR A 234 9.48 14.31 -12.87
N LEU A 235 8.42 14.21 -12.08
CA LEU A 235 7.16 14.93 -12.30
C LEU A 235 6.93 15.92 -11.15
N ARG A 236 6.76 17.20 -11.49
CA ARG A 236 6.55 18.28 -10.52
C ARG A 236 5.37 19.16 -10.85
N ASP A 237 4.60 19.55 -9.85
CA ASP A 237 3.59 20.61 -9.98
C ASP A 237 2.53 20.31 -11.07
N VAL A 238 2.08 19.05 -11.15
CA VAL A 238 1.10 18.57 -12.14
C VAL A 238 -0.10 17.91 -11.46
N THR A 239 -1.28 18.10 -12.02
CA THR A 239 -2.46 17.27 -11.71
C THR A 239 -2.68 16.22 -12.80
N LEU A 240 -2.77 14.94 -12.43
CA LEU A 240 -3.17 13.83 -13.29
C LEU A 240 -4.62 13.46 -12.97
N LEU A 241 -5.51 13.57 -13.96
CA LEU A 241 -6.96 13.47 -13.73
C LEU A 241 -7.61 12.43 -14.63
N ASN A 242 -8.35 11.50 -14.01
CA ASN A 242 -9.17 10.48 -14.68
C ASN A 242 -8.38 9.43 -15.47
N GLY A 243 -7.12 9.17 -15.13
CA GLY A 243 -6.35 8.07 -15.71
C GLY A 243 -7.08 6.75 -15.55
N ARG A 244 -7.07 5.88 -16.56
CA ARG A 244 -7.83 4.62 -16.49
C ARG A 244 -7.14 3.51 -17.26
N SER A 245 -6.67 2.46 -16.59
CA SER A 245 -5.97 1.35 -17.26
C SER A 245 -6.68 0.01 -17.08
N LYS A 246 -6.57 -0.86 -18.09
CA LYS A 246 -6.95 -2.28 -18.01
C LYS A 246 -5.87 -3.13 -17.32
N ALA A 247 -4.66 -2.62 -17.25
CA ALA A 247 -3.54 -3.15 -16.46
C ALA A 247 -3.32 -2.29 -15.20
N GLU A 248 -2.26 -2.57 -14.46
CA GLU A 248 -1.87 -1.89 -13.22
C GLU A 248 -1.58 -0.40 -13.46
N GLY A 249 -1.69 0.43 -12.42
CA GLY A 249 -1.38 1.86 -12.54
C GLY A 249 -2.42 2.62 -13.37
N GLY A 250 -3.42 3.22 -12.72
CA GLY A 250 -4.44 3.98 -13.45
C GLY A 250 -3.91 5.25 -14.11
N SER A 251 -2.91 5.90 -13.51
CA SER A 251 -2.25 7.10 -14.03
C SER A 251 -0.77 6.89 -14.34
N ILE A 252 -0.04 6.22 -13.44
CA ILE A 252 1.41 6.01 -13.57
C ILE A 252 1.73 4.53 -13.30
N HIS A 253 2.55 3.94 -14.16
CA HIS A 253 3.22 2.67 -13.91
C HIS A 253 4.74 2.87 -13.98
N ILE A 254 5.43 2.53 -12.89
CA ILE A 254 6.89 2.52 -12.81
C ILE A 254 7.30 1.06 -12.83
N VAL A 255 7.87 0.61 -13.94
CA VAL A 255 8.28 -0.78 -14.12
C VAL A 255 9.53 -1.07 -13.29
N HIS A 256 9.78 -2.33 -12.95
CA HIS A 256 11.06 -2.76 -12.39
C HIS A 256 12.27 -2.17 -13.13
N GLY A 257 13.30 -1.79 -12.39
CA GLY A 257 14.51 -1.14 -12.94
C GLY A 257 14.32 0.34 -13.30
N ALA A 258 13.09 0.84 -13.37
CA ALA A 258 12.79 2.26 -13.57
C ALA A 258 12.80 3.05 -12.26
N THR A 259 12.97 4.37 -12.37
CA THR A 259 12.87 5.30 -11.23
C THR A 259 11.87 6.41 -11.51
N ALA A 260 11.10 6.82 -10.49
CA ALA A 260 10.30 8.03 -10.55
C ALA A 260 10.41 8.89 -9.28
N VAL A 261 10.43 10.20 -9.49
CA VAL A 261 10.29 11.23 -8.47
C VAL A 261 8.99 11.99 -8.75
N VAL A 262 8.05 11.91 -7.81
CA VAL A 262 6.73 12.54 -7.90
C VAL A 262 6.61 13.57 -6.78
N GLU A 263 6.58 14.85 -7.12
CA GLU A 263 6.70 15.93 -6.13
C GLU A 263 5.66 17.04 -6.40
N ARG A 264 4.83 17.39 -5.41
CA ARG A 264 3.73 18.36 -5.61
C ARG A 264 2.79 17.96 -6.76
N VAL A 265 2.47 16.67 -6.82
CA VAL A 265 1.58 16.10 -7.84
C VAL A 265 0.26 15.71 -7.20
N THR A 266 -0.84 15.98 -7.91
CA THR A 266 -2.16 15.45 -7.55
C THR A 266 -2.52 14.33 -8.53
N VAL A 267 -2.77 13.13 -8.04
CA VAL A 267 -3.36 12.03 -8.83
C VAL A 267 -4.80 11.84 -8.38
N ALA A 268 -5.75 12.17 -9.26
CA ALA A 268 -7.16 12.24 -8.94
C ALA A 268 -8.01 11.35 -9.83
N ASN A 269 -9.00 10.69 -9.22
CA ASN A 269 -10.06 9.94 -9.89
C ASN A 269 -9.55 8.89 -10.89
N SER A 270 -8.37 8.34 -10.63
CA SER A 270 -7.77 7.36 -11.52
C SER A 270 -8.27 5.95 -11.19
N THR A 271 -8.38 5.08 -12.18
CA THR A 271 -8.86 3.71 -12.00
C THR A 271 -7.94 2.68 -12.65
N SER A 272 -7.53 1.68 -11.88
CA SER A 272 -6.95 0.45 -12.41
C SER A 272 -8.03 -0.64 -12.44
N LEU A 273 -8.21 -1.30 -13.59
CA LEU A 273 -9.13 -2.42 -13.77
C LEU A 273 -8.39 -3.78 -13.75
N SER A 274 -7.08 -3.80 -13.46
CA SER A 274 -6.33 -5.05 -13.46
C SER A 274 -6.93 -6.04 -12.48
N ALA A 275 -7.35 -7.20 -12.99
CA ALA A 275 -7.93 -8.26 -12.17
C ALA A 275 -6.99 -8.82 -11.09
N ASP A 276 -5.66 -8.85 -11.31
CA ASP A 276 -4.69 -9.44 -10.36
C ASP A 276 -3.83 -8.37 -9.65
N GLY A 277 -3.75 -7.18 -10.24
CA GLY A 277 -2.92 -6.07 -9.77
C GLY A 277 -3.72 -4.90 -9.25
N GLY A 278 -3.15 -3.69 -9.29
CA GLY A 278 -3.75 -2.56 -8.60
C GLY A 278 -3.08 -1.22 -8.89
N GLY A 279 -3.02 -0.36 -7.88
CA GLY A 279 -2.48 1.00 -7.99
C GLY A 279 -3.41 1.92 -8.74
N GLY A 280 -4.61 2.14 -8.21
CA GLY A 280 -5.67 2.90 -8.90
C GLY A 280 -5.20 4.26 -9.41
N GLY A 281 -4.29 4.91 -8.69
CA GLY A 281 -3.49 6.03 -9.19
C GLY A 281 -2.13 5.58 -9.73
N ILE A 282 -1.29 5.07 -8.83
CA ILE A 282 0.12 4.73 -9.14
C ILE A 282 0.38 3.26 -8.84
N PHE A 283 1.02 2.56 -9.77
CA PHE A 283 1.68 1.30 -9.51
C PHE A 283 3.19 1.48 -9.60
N ASN A 284 3.89 1.16 -8.51
CA ASN A 284 5.34 1.17 -8.43
C ASN A 284 5.89 -0.25 -8.29
N ASP A 285 6.58 -0.72 -9.31
CA ASP A 285 7.37 -1.96 -9.31
C ASP A 285 8.88 -1.70 -9.43
N GLY A 286 9.26 -0.45 -9.67
CA GLY A 286 10.64 0.06 -9.65
C GLY A 286 10.96 0.80 -8.36
N ASN A 287 11.58 1.98 -8.50
CA ASN A 287 11.93 2.86 -7.39
C ASN A 287 11.11 4.15 -7.43
N LEU A 288 10.33 4.41 -6.39
CA LEU A 288 9.50 5.61 -6.27
C LEU A 288 9.91 6.46 -5.07
N ARG A 289 10.25 7.72 -5.33
CA ARG A 289 10.20 8.77 -4.31
C ARG A 289 8.99 9.66 -4.56
N ILE A 290 8.08 9.72 -3.60
CA ILE A 290 6.91 10.61 -3.66
C ILE A 290 6.93 11.60 -2.49
N SER A 291 6.72 12.88 -2.78
CA SER A 291 6.65 13.90 -1.74
C SER A 291 5.66 15.02 -2.01
N ASP A 292 5.10 15.58 -0.95
CA ASP A 292 4.26 16.79 -1.00
C ASP A 292 3.07 16.64 -1.98
N SER A 293 2.53 15.43 -2.08
CA SER A 293 1.60 15.03 -3.16
C SER A 293 0.25 14.60 -2.60
N THR A 294 -0.76 14.54 -3.46
CA THR A 294 -2.12 14.14 -3.09
C THR A 294 -2.62 13.03 -4.00
N LEU A 295 -3.08 11.92 -3.43
CA LEU A 295 -3.78 10.85 -4.14
C LEU A 295 -5.22 10.82 -3.65
N VAL A 296 -6.16 11.20 -4.52
CA VAL A 296 -7.56 11.37 -4.15
C VAL A 296 -8.55 10.68 -5.09
N GLY A 297 -9.52 9.97 -4.51
CA GLY A 297 -10.61 9.37 -5.29
C GLY A 297 -10.17 8.27 -6.25
N ASN A 298 -8.97 7.71 -6.06
CA ASN A 298 -8.45 6.68 -6.95
C ASN A 298 -8.99 5.30 -6.58
N ARG A 299 -9.09 4.41 -7.57
CA ARG A 299 -9.74 3.11 -7.41
C ARG A 299 -8.97 1.96 -8.05
N ALA A 300 -8.60 0.96 -7.26
CA ALA A 300 -8.22 -0.36 -7.75
C ALA A 300 -9.49 -1.22 -7.83
N ALA A 301 -10.12 -1.25 -9.02
CA ALA A 301 -11.45 -1.80 -9.23
C ALA A 301 -11.46 -3.27 -9.71
N GLY A 302 -10.31 -3.84 -10.03
CA GLY A 302 -10.20 -5.25 -10.37
C GLY A 302 -10.53 -6.17 -9.19
N THR A 303 -10.80 -7.44 -9.48
CA THR A 303 -11.25 -8.45 -8.51
C THR A 303 -10.29 -8.62 -7.34
N GLU A 304 -8.97 -8.63 -7.60
CA GLU A 304 -7.92 -8.65 -6.59
C GLU A 304 -7.25 -7.28 -6.44
N GLY A 305 -7.99 -6.21 -6.71
CA GLY A 305 -7.51 -4.82 -6.73
C GLY A 305 -6.83 -4.41 -5.44
N LYS A 306 -5.54 -4.06 -5.50
CA LYS A 306 -4.71 -3.61 -4.36
C LYS A 306 -4.31 -2.14 -4.53
N GLY A 307 -4.14 -1.39 -3.45
CA GLY A 307 -3.59 -0.03 -3.50
C GLY A 307 -4.48 0.92 -4.28
N GLY A 308 -5.59 1.36 -3.67
CA GLY A 308 -6.55 2.22 -4.36
C GLY A 308 -5.92 3.52 -4.83
N GLY A 309 -5.10 4.17 -3.99
CA GLY A 309 -4.22 5.27 -4.39
C GLY A 309 -2.95 4.76 -5.03
N LEU A 310 -2.17 3.98 -4.26
CA LEU A 310 -0.86 3.50 -4.65
C LEU A 310 -0.68 2.02 -4.30
N LEU A 311 -0.19 1.25 -5.27
CA LEU A 311 0.34 -0.10 -5.04
C LEU A 311 1.86 -0.06 -5.18
N ASN A 312 2.57 -0.51 -4.15
CA ASN A 312 4.02 -0.69 -4.16
C ASN A 312 4.36 -2.19 -4.20
N GLY A 313 4.97 -2.61 -5.31
CA GLY A 313 5.64 -3.89 -5.54
C GLY A 313 7.18 -3.77 -5.57
N GLY A 314 7.72 -2.54 -5.61
CA GLY A 314 9.16 -2.27 -5.62
C GLY A 314 9.68 -1.62 -4.33
N VAL A 315 10.52 -0.59 -4.49
CA VAL A 315 11.03 0.22 -3.38
C VAL A 315 10.37 1.59 -3.41
N MET A 316 9.85 2.03 -2.26
CA MET A 316 9.19 3.33 -2.14
C MET A 316 9.69 4.10 -0.92
N THR A 317 9.93 5.40 -1.10
CA THR A 317 10.07 6.36 0.00
C THR A 317 9.06 7.49 -0.17
N MET A 318 8.30 7.80 0.89
CA MET A 318 7.20 8.75 0.87
C MET A 318 7.28 9.78 2.00
N TYR A 319 7.05 11.06 1.66
CA TYR A 319 7.04 12.17 2.62
C TYR A 319 5.88 13.13 2.36
N ARG A 320 5.13 13.51 3.40
CA ARG A 320 4.13 14.60 3.28
C ARG A 320 3.13 14.37 2.15
N THR A 321 2.59 13.16 2.05
CA THR A 321 1.62 12.79 1.01
C THR A 321 0.26 12.51 1.65
N GLU A 322 -0.80 13.01 1.03
CA GLU A 322 -2.18 12.76 1.44
C GLU A 322 -2.84 11.68 0.56
N PHE A 323 -3.47 10.69 1.19
CA PHE A 323 -4.34 9.70 0.58
C PHE A 323 -5.76 9.89 1.08
N ARG A 324 -6.67 10.31 0.20
CA ARG A 324 -8.05 10.58 0.57
C ARG A 324 -9.07 9.92 -0.36
N HIS A 325 -10.11 9.32 0.21
CA HIS A 325 -11.22 8.73 -0.57
C HIS A 325 -10.79 7.70 -1.62
N ASN A 326 -9.63 7.07 -1.44
CA ASN A 326 -9.19 6.02 -2.34
C ASN A 326 -9.85 4.69 -1.96
N SER A 327 -10.05 3.82 -2.93
CA SER A 327 -10.68 2.53 -2.71
C SER A 327 -9.99 1.37 -3.43
N ALA A 328 -9.88 0.24 -2.74
CA ALA A 328 -9.39 -1.02 -3.28
C ALA A 328 -10.42 -2.12 -2.99
N VAL A 329 -10.47 -3.14 -3.86
CA VAL A 329 -11.32 -4.31 -3.59
C VAL A 329 -10.70 -5.19 -2.50
N SER A 330 -9.38 -5.39 -2.53
CA SER A 330 -8.68 -6.34 -1.66
C SER A 330 -7.89 -5.63 -0.55
N TYR A 331 -6.72 -5.05 -0.88
CA TYR A 331 -5.79 -4.54 0.14
C TYR A 331 -5.47 -3.06 -0.06
N GLY A 332 -5.39 -2.30 1.03
CA GLY A 332 -4.82 -0.96 1.05
C GLY A 332 -5.64 0.05 0.25
N GLY A 333 -6.66 0.64 0.87
CA GLY A 333 -7.53 1.60 0.17
C GLY A 333 -6.73 2.82 -0.28
N GLY A 334 -5.89 3.38 0.60
CA GLY A 334 -4.91 4.40 0.24
C GLY A 334 -3.66 3.78 -0.39
N LEU A 335 -2.91 3.00 0.40
CA LEU A 335 -1.64 2.41 0.03
C LEU A 335 -1.62 0.90 0.31
N ALA A 336 -1.19 0.10 -0.67
CA ALA A 336 -0.81 -1.29 -0.45
C ALA A 336 0.69 -1.46 -0.70
N ASN A 337 1.41 -2.00 0.29
CA ASN A 337 2.78 -2.47 0.14
C ASN A 337 2.76 -4.01 0.09
N PHE A 338 3.11 -4.58 -1.06
CA PHE A 338 2.93 -6.00 -1.34
C PHE A 338 4.23 -6.60 -1.86
N ARG A 339 4.82 -7.56 -1.13
CA ARG A 339 6.10 -8.19 -1.48
C ARG A 339 7.24 -7.19 -1.71
N ALA A 340 7.21 -6.09 -0.97
CA ALA A 340 7.94 -4.87 -1.30
C ALA A 340 8.51 -4.18 -0.06
N ALA A 341 9.28 -3.11 -0.29
CA ALA A 341 9.86 -2.26 0.76
C ALA A 341 9.32 -0.84 0.67
N GLY A 342 8.79 -0.31 1.77
CA GLY A 342 8.18 1.02 1.81
C GLY A 342 8.46 1.76 3.11
N ASP A 343 8.97 2.99 2.98
CA ASP A 343 9.14 3.91 4.10
C ASP A 343 8.20 5.12 3.91
N VAL A 344 7.40 5.41 4.94
CA VAL A 344 6.37 6.46 4.94
C VAL A 344 6.59 7.41 6.12
N TYR A 345 6.64 8.71 5.84
CA TYR A 345 6.86 9.74 6.84
C TYR A 345 5.88 10.91 6.67
N SER A 346 5.42 11.49 7.78
CA SER A 346 4.68 12.76 7.78
C SER A 346 3.47 12.76 6.86
N SER A 347 2.75 11.63 6.73
CA SER A 347 1.72 11.42 5.71
C SER A 347 0.34 11.14 6.30
N THR A 348 -0.69 11.35 5.49
CA THR A 348 -2.09 11.31 5.94
C THR A 348 -2.91 10.33 5.11
N PHE A 349 -3.61 9.42 5.78
CA PHE A 349 -4.54 8.45 5.18
C PHE A 349 -5.94 8.66 5.75
N VAL A 350 -6.83 9.26 4.96
CA VAL A 350 -8.16 9.65 5.43
C VAL A 350 -9.29 9.13 4.54
N ARG A 351 -10.32 8.54 5.16
CA ARG A 351 -11.55 8.11 4.45
C ARG A 351 -11.30 7.18 3.26
N ASN A 352 -10.28 6.35 3.34
CA ASN A 352 -10.00 5.31 2.36
C ASN A 352 -10.74 4.02 2.72
N ASN A 353 -10.98 3.17 1.71
CA ASN A 353 -11.74 1.94 1.89
C ASN A 353 -11.12 0.72 1.19
N ALA A 354 -11.01 -0.42 1.88
CA ALA A 354 -10.57 -1.70 1.29
C ALA A 354 -11.22 -2.90 1.98
N ALA A 355 -10.99 -4.13 1.52
CA ALA A 355 -11.32 -5.30 2.33
C ALA A 355 -10.37 -5.41 3.53
N GLN A 356 -9.07 -5.15 3.35
CA GLN A 356 -8.10 -5.14 4.45
C GLN A 356 -7.19 -3.91 4.40
N GLY A 357 -7.04 -3.22 5.53
CA GLY A 357 -6.23 -2.00 5.64
C GLY A 357 -6.86 -0.85 4.86
N GLY A 358 -7.90 -0.22 5.45
CA GLY A 358 -8.63 0.85 4.76
C GLY A 358 -7.70 1.98 4.33
N GLY A 359 -6.83 2.45 5.24
CA GLY A 359 -5.78 3.42 4.94
C GLY A 359 -4.57 2.79 4.27
N LEU A 360 -3.90 1.87 4.96
CA LEU A 360 -2.66 1.23 4.50
C LEU A 360 -2.66 -0.27 4.81
N ALA A 361 -2.13 -1.06 3.88
CA ALA A 361 -1.94 -2.47 4.08
C ALA A 361 -0.52 -2.95 3.70
N SER A 362 0.04 -3.84 4.52
CA SER A 362 1.38 -4.42 4.35
C SER A 362 1.29 -5.95 4.29
N PHE A 363 1.68 -6.55 3.18
CA PHE A 363 1.53 -7.99 2.90
C PHE A 363 2.82 -8.60 2.37
N SER A 364 3.36 -9.61 3.08
CA SER A 364 4.64 -10.23 2.75
C SER A 364 5.75 -9.20 2.48
N ALA A 365 5.72 -8.09 3.22
CA ALA A 365 6.44 -6.87 2.93
C ALA A 365 7.15 -6.31 4.18
N ARG A 366 8.00 -5.31 3.96
CA ARG A 366 8.60 -4.50 5.03
C ARG A 366 8.14 -3.07 4.88
N THR A 367 7.45 -2.57 5.90
CA THR A 367 6.87 -1.23 5.89
C THR A 367 7.23 -0.49 7.17
N LYS A 368 7.71 0.74 7.03
CA LYS A 368 7.86 1.70 8.12
C LYS A 368 6.90 2.85 7.92
N VAL A 369 6.20 3.23 8.98
CA VAL A 369 5.33 4.40 8.97
C VAL A 369 5.65 5.21 10.20
N PHE A 370 5.97 6.49 10.00
CA PHE A 370 6.34 7.40 11.07
C PHE A 370 5.62 8.74 10.95
N ASP A 371 5.33 9.36 12.09
CA ASP A 371 4.79 10.73 12.16
C ASP A 371 3.57 10.90 11.25
N SER A 372 2.56 10.04 11.36
CA SER A 372 1.51 9.97 10.34
C SER A 372 0.11 9.88 10.94
N LEU A 373 -0.89 10.31 10.17
CA LEU A 373 -2.30 10.26 10.54
C LEU A 373 -3.02 9.18 9.72
N VAL A 374 -3.74 8.28 10.41
CA VAL A 374 -4.62 7.28 9.79
C VAL A 374 -6.01 7.43 10.40
N ALA A 375 -6.91 8.13 9.70
CA ALA A 375 -8.20 8.51 10.27
C ALA A 375 -9.43 8.28 9.39
N GLY A 376 -10.53 7.84 9.99
CA GLY A 376 -11.81 7.72 9.30
C GLY A 376 -11.82 6.69 8.16
N ASN A 377 -10.88 5.76 8.13
CA ASN A 377 -10.80 4.73 7.10
C ASN A 377 -11.72 3.54 7.44
N SER A 378 -12.14 2.80 6.41
CA SER A 378 -13.06 1.68 6.56
C SER A 378 -12.48 0.41 5.93
N ALA A 379 -12.62 -0.72 6.60
CA ALA A 379 -12.29 -2.02 6.02
C ALA A 379 -13.16 -3.15 6.56
N GLN A 380 -13.00 -4.35 6.01
CA GLN A 380 -13.46 -5.56 6.71
C GLN A 380 -12.52 -5.86 7.88
N THR A 381 -11.22 -5.86 7.64
CA THR A 381 -10.20 -6.15 8.66
C THR A 381 -9.12 -5.06 8.67
N GLY A 382 -8.80 -4.51 9.84
CA GLY A 382 -7.83 -3.41 9.93
C GLY A 382 -8.41 -2.14 9.31
N GLY A 383 -9.38 -1.52 9.98
CA GLY A 383 -10.09 -0.34 9.45
C GLY A 383 -9.13 0.76 9.01
N GLY A 384 -8.10 1.03 9.83
CA GLY A 384 -6.98 1.89 9.46
C GLY A 384 -5.87 1.13 8.76
N LEU A 385 -5.25 0.18 9.47
CA LEU A 385 -4.02 -0.51 9.07
C LEU A 385 -4.18 -2.03 9.09
N ALA A 386 -3.63 -2.71 8.08
CA ALA A 386 -3.51 -4.17 8.06
C ALA A 386 -2.07 -4.62 7.82
N ASN A 387 -1.65 -5.64 8.57
CA ASN A 387 -0.34 -6.28 8.46
C ASN A 387 -0.53 -7.80 8.36
N SER A 388 -0.07 -8.43 7.29
CA SER A 388 -0.19 -9.89 7.13
C SER A 388 1.10 -10.48 6.63
N ASP A 389 1.64 -11.46 7.36
CA ASP A 389 2.91 -12.13 7.03
C ASP A 389 4.04 -11.12 6.75
N ALA A 390 4.03 -10.01 7.49
CA ALA A 390 4.84 -8.84 7.18
C ALA A 390 5.37 -8.16 8.45
N VAL A 391 6.38 -7.31 8.24
CA VAL A 391 6.95 -6.44 9.27
C VAL A 391 6.41 -5.03 9.04
N LEU A 392 5.57 -4.56 9.95
CA LEU A 392 5.03 -3.20 9.93
C LEU A 392 5.50 -2.47 11.19
N VAL A 393 6.43 -1.52 11.02
CA VAL A 393 6.96 -0.71 12.12
C VAL A 393 6.22 0.62 12.13
N LEU A 394 5.60 0.95 13.26
CA LEU A 394 4.83 2.18 13.45
C LEU A 394 5.46 3.02 14.56
N GLY A 395 5.68 4.31 14.33
CA GLY A 395 6.19 5.23 15.35
C GLY A 395 5.62 6.64 15.25
N GLN A 396 5.16 7.25 16.34
CA GLN A 396 4.57 8.59 16.32
C GLN A 396 3.32 8.68 15.41
N LEU A 397 2.47 7.66 15.47
CA LEU A 397 1.24 7.58 14.67
C LEU A 397 0.03 8.09 15.46
N THR A 398 -0.92 8.71 14.76
CA THR A 398 -2.30 8.86 15.25
C THR A 398 -3.22 7.98 14.40
N VAL A 399 -3.76 6.92 14.98
CA VAL A 399 -4.71 5.99 14.34
C VAL A 399 -6.08 6.17 14.99
N ARG A 400 -7.00 6.86 14.32
CA ARG A 400 -8.29 7.23 14.94
C ARG A 400 -9.53 7.10 14.08
N ASP A 401 -10.67 6.89 14.73
CA ASP A 401 -11.99 6.93 14.07
C ASP A 401 -12.11 5.95 12.88
N ASN A 402 -11.31 4.88 12.87
CA ASN A 402 -11.35 3.89 11.80
C ASN A 402 -12.38 2.80 12.12
N LEU A 403 -13.00 2.26 11.07
CA LEU A 403 -14.08 1.29 11.16
C LEU A 403 -13.70 -0.05 10.52
N ALA A 404 -13.85 -1.14 11.25
CA ALA A 404 -13.73 -2.50 10.72
C ALA A 404 -15.04 -3.30 10.89
N THR A 405 -15.45 -4.07 9.89
CA THR A 405 -16.64 -4.92 10.00
C THR A 405 -16.36 -6.33 10.55
N VAL A 406 -15.11 -6.78 10.54
CA VAL A 406 -14.69 -8.14 10.95
C VAL A 406 -13.72 -8.13 12.12
N ALA A 407 -12.61 -7.38 12.06
CA ALA A 407 -11.64 -7.33 13.17
C ALA A 407 -10.69 -6.14 13.03
N GLY A 408 -10.10 -5.67 14.15
CA GLY A 408 -9.08 -4.63 14.13
C GLY A 408 -9.64 -3.30 13.65
N GLY A 409 -10.41 -2.60 14.48
CA GLY A 409 -10.99 -1.29 14.12
C GLY A 409 -9.91 -0.31 13.66
N GLY A 410 -8.86 -0.16 14.47
CA GLY A 410 -7.67 0.61 14.12
C GLY A 410 -6.71 -0.22 13.28
N ILE A 411 -6.14 -1.26 13.89
CA ILE A 411 -5.06 -2.05 13.33
C ILE A 411 -5.38 -3.54 13.41
N SER A 412 -5.11 -4.28 12.34
CA SER A 412 -5.10 -5.74 12.35
C SER A 412 -3.73 -6.27 11.94
N THR A 413 -3.19 -7.21 12.71
CA THR A 413 -2.01 -7.99 12.32
C THR A 413 -2.26 -9.49 12.39
N VAL A 414 -1.84 -10.20 11.33
CA VAL A 414 -1.92 -11.66 11.24
C VAL A 414 -0.58 -12.23 10.81
N GLN A 415 -0.02 -13.17 11.58
CA GLN A 415 1.28 -13.80 11.27
C GLN A 415 2.41 -12.78 11.06
N GLY A 416 2.32 -11.61 11.69
CA GLY A 416 3.21 -10.48 11.43
C GLY A 416 3.97 -10.01 12.67
N LEU A 417 4.94 -9.13 12.43
CA LEU A 417 5.63 -8.37 13.46
C LEU A 417 5.14 -6.92 13.42
N LEU A 418 4.66 -6.42 14.56
CA LEU A 418 4.06 -5.09 14.69
C LEU A 418 4.58 -4.37 15.95
N PRO A 419 5.76 -3.73 15.89
CA PRO A 419 6.14 -2.73 16.87
C PRO A 419 5.40 -1.41 16.62
N ILE A 420 4.84 -0.87 17.70
CA ILE A 420 4.12 0.40 17.76
C ILE A 420 4.75 1.23 18.88
N ASP A 421 5.34 2.35 18.49
CA ASP A 421 6.10 3.21 19.37
C ASP A 421 5.49 4.62 19.43
N ASP A 422 5.41 5.19 20.63
CA ASP A 422 5.09 6.61 20.86
C ASP A 422 3.86 7.10 20.09
N SER A 423 2.80 6.29 20.03
CA SER A 423 1.64 6.49 19.16
C SER A 423 0.33 6.65 19.94
N VAL A 424 -0.74 7.04 19.24
CA VAL A 424 -2.11 7.12 19.76
C VAL A 424 -3.03 6.29 18.87
N ILE A 425 -3.76 5.34 19.46
CA ILE A 425 -4.77 4.51 18.81
C ILE A 425 -6.10 4.75 19.53
N SER A 426 -6.99 5.53 18.92
CA SER A 426 -8.18 6.02 19.64
C SER A 426 -9.47 6.08 18.83
N GLY A 427 -10.62 5.85 19.47
CA GLY A 427 -11.93 6.03 18.82
C GLY A 427 -12.18 5.07 17.66
N ASN A 428 -11.40 3.99 17.55
CA ASN A 428 -11.57 3.03 16.47
C ASN A 428 -12.64 2.00 16.83
N THR A 429 -13.45 1.62 15.85
CA THR A 429 -14.62 0.76 16.06
C THR A 429 -14.55 -0.50 15.22
N THR A 430 -14.86 -1.65 15.81
CA THR A 430 -15.04 -2.90 15.07
C THR A 430 -16.33 -3.61 15.42
N ARG A 431 -16.92 -4.33 14.45
CA ARG A 431 -18.01 -5.29 14.71
C ARG A 431 -17.53 -6.69 15.10
N GLY A 432 -16.22 -6.94 15.12
CA GLY A 432 -15.65 -8.16 15.70
C GLY A 432 -14.69 -7.87 16.84
N ASN A 433 -13.49 -8.42 16.82
CA ASN A 433 -12.55 -8.31 17.94
C ASN A 433 -11.44 -7.29 17.67
N GLY A 434 -10.87 -6.70 18.72
CA GLY A 434 -9.78 -5.72 18.57
C GLY A 434 -10.29 -4.37 18.09
N GLY A 435 -10.87 -3.55 18.96
CA GLY A 435 -11.29 -2.19 18.58
C GLY A 435 -10.10 -1.34 18.15
N GLY A 436 -9.09 -1.26 19.01
CA GLY A 436 -7.80 -0.64 18.70
C GLY A 436 -6.94 -1.57 17.85
N VAL A 437 -6.50 -2.69 18.44
CA VAL A 437 -5.60 -3.64 17.77
C VAL A 437 -6.13 -5.07 17.86
N TYR A 438 -6.18 -5.75 16.72
CA TYR A 438 -6.34 -7.20 16.61
C TYR A 438 -5.01 -7.84 16.19
N ALA A 439 -4.50 -8.80 16.96
CA ALA A 439 -3.25 -9.50 16.69
C ALA A 439 -3.45 -11.02 16.75
N ALA A 440 -3.25 -11.70 15.62
CA ALA A 440 -3.42 -13.15 15.52
C ALA A 440 -2.16 -13.82 14.98
N LYS A 441 -1.58 -14.76 15.74
CA LYS A 441 -0.30 -15.41 15.41
C LYS A 441 0.84 -14.41 15.18
N SER A 442 0.74 -13.23 15.78
CA SER A 442 1.66 -12.10 15.58
C SER A 442 2.51 -11.85 16.82
N ASN A 443 3.62 -11.14 16.61
CA ASN A 443 4.39 -10.49 17.67
C ASN A 443 4.04 -9.01 17.71
N LEU A 444 3.27 -8.61 18.73
CA LEU A 444 2.86 -7.24 18.99
C LEU A 444 3.75 -6.63 20.07
N LEU A 445 4.36 -5.49 19.79
CA LEU A 445 5.08 -4.68 20.76
C LEU A 445 4.44 -3.30 20.83
N VAL A 446 3.93 -2.90 21.98
CA VAL A 446 3.31 -1.60 22.23
C VAL A 446 4.17 -0.86 23.24
N ARG A 447 4.73 0.29 22.86
CA ARG A 447 5.64 1.05 23.72
C ARG A 447 5.32 2.54 23.65
N GLY A 448 5.26 3.22 24.79
CA GLY A 448 4.97 4.66 24.83
C GLY A 448 3.64 5.05 24.18
N THR A 449 2.70 4.10 24.07
CA THR A 449 1.53 4.23 23.18
C THR A 449 0.23 4.27 23.97
N ASP A 450 -0.67 5.16 23.56
CA ASP A 450 -2.01 5.31 24.13
C ASP A 450 -3.04 4.55 23.28
N VAL A 451 -3.65 3.50 23.82
CA VAL A 451 -4.77 2.76 23.22
C VAL A 451 -6.05 3.10 23.98
N LYS A 452 -6.81 4.08 23.49
CA LYS A 452 -7.90 4.70 24.27
C LYS A 452 -9.24 4.83 23.56
N GLY A 453 -10.33 4.57 24.28
CA GLY A 453 -11.68 4.84 23.77
C GLY A 453 -12.03 4.06 22.49
N ASN A 454 -11.42 2.90 22.27
CA ASN A 454 -11.75 2.05 21.13
C ASN A 454 -12.93 1.13 21.47
N GLU A 455 -13.72 0.77 20.45
CA GLU A 455 -14.97 0.03 20.62
C GLU A 455 -15.02 -1.27 19.81
N ALA A 456 -15.49 -2.33 20.44
CA ALA A 456 -15.76 -3.63 19.82
C ALA A 456 -17.24 -3.99 20.05
N VAL A 457 -18.09 -3.61 19.09
CA VAL A 457 -19.55 -3.46 19.28
C VAL A 457 -20.39 -4.66 18.82
N GLY A 458 -19.78 -5.68 18.22
CA GLY A 458 -20.48 -6.89 17.82
C GLY A 458 -21.00 -7.70 19.01
N LYS A 459 -22.03 -8.52 18.81
CA LYS A 459 -22.71 -9.28 19.89
C LYS A 459 -21.77 -10.16 20.73
N LYS A 460 -20.66 -10.62 20.13
CA LYS A 460 -19.65 -11.50 20.76
C LYS A 460 -18.26 -10.86 20.81
N SER A 461 -18.19 -9.55 20.56
CA SER A 461 -16.94 -8.80 20.42
C SER A 461 -16.20 -8.65 21.75
N GLN A 462 -14.88 -8.79 21.69
CA GLN A 462 -13.97 -8.73 22.84
C GLN A 462 -12.69 -7.96 22.49
N GLY A 463 -11.94 -7.58 23.52
CA GLY A 463 -10.62 -6.96 23.43
C GLY A 463 -10.69 -5.64 22.68
N ALA A 464 -11.53 -4.71 23.13
CA ALA A 464 -11.70 -3.44 22.44
C ALA A 464 -10.41 -2.61 22.43
N GLY A 465 -9.57 -2.68 23.46
CA GLY A 465 -8.21 -2.13 23.40
C GLY A 465 -7.34 -3.02 22.51
N LEU A 466 -6.96 -4.18 23.04
CA LEU A 466 -6.12 -5.18 22.38
C LEU A 466 -6.81 -6.56 22.40
N PHE A 467 -6.87 -7.22 21.25
CA PHE A 467 -7.20 -8.65 21.17
C PHE A 467 -5.99 -9.40 20.63
N VAL A 468 -5.45 -10.34 21.41
CA VAL A 468 -4.23 -11.09 21.07
C VAL A 468 -4.52 -12.59 21.10
N THR A 469 -4.27 -13.28 19.98
CA THR A 469 -4.44 -14.74 19.92
C THR A 469 -3.27 -15.45 19.26
N ALA A 470 -2.90 -16.62 19.81
CA ALA A 470 -1.88 -17.51 19.23
C ALA A 470 -0.50 -16.87 18.96
N GLY A 471 -0.17 -15.79 19.66
CA GLY A 471 1.06 -15.01 19.48
C GLY A 471 1.55 -14.37 20.78
N THR A 472 2.36 -13.32 20.66
CA THR A 472 2.92 -12.60 21.81
C THR A 472 2.53 -11.13 21.77
N SER A 473 2.31 -10.55 22.94
CA SER A 473 2.16 -9.11 23.12
C SER A 473 3.04 -8.65 24.27
N SER A 474 3.79 -7.57 24.07
CA SER A 474 4.50 -6.88 25.14
C SER A 474 4.07 -5.42 25.16
N VAL A 475 3.67 -4.93 26.34
CA VAL A 475 3.20 -3.58 26.59
C VAL A 475 4.18 -2.90 27.55
N TYR A 476 4.77 -1.78 27.13
CA TYR A 476 5.77 -1.03 27.88
C TYR A 476 5.44 0.45 27.97
N ARG A 477 5.50 1.06 29.15
CA ARG A 477 5.23 2.50 29.37
C ARG A 477 4.02 3.02 28.56
N SER A 478 2.92 2.28 28.57
CA SER A 478 1.77 2.52 27.68
C SER A 478 0.45 2.58 28.43
N LEU A 479 -0.56 3.24 27.85
CA LEU A 479 -1.88 3.41 28.44
C LEU A 479 -2.92 2.63 27.63
N ILE A 480 -3.71 1.77 28.28
CA ILE A 480 -4.84 1.07 27.64
C ILE A 480 -6.11 1.41 28.43
N VAL A 481 -6.82 2.46 28.01
CA VAL A 481 -7.80 3.15 28.86
C VAL A 481 -9.14 3.37 28.16
N GLY A 482 -10.26 3.16 28.87
CA GLY A 482 -11.57 3.56 28.36
C GLY A 482 -12.08 2.76 27.16
N ASN A 483 -11.51 1.58 26.88
CA ASN A 483 -11.92 0.76 25.75
C ASN A 483 -13.17 -0.07 26.09
N ARG A 484 -14.10 -0.20 25.14
CA ARG A 484 -15.41 -0.81 25.36
C ARG A 484 -15.68 -1.97 24.41
N SER A 485 -15.89 -3.17 24.94
CA SER A 485 -16.41 -4.31 24.19
C SER A 485 -17.78 -4.74 24.68
N THR A 486 -18.52 -5.48 23.85
CA THR A 486 -19.79 -6.11 24.24
C THR A 486 -19.58 -7.24 25.24
N VAL A 487 -18.52 -8.04 25.07
CA VAL A 487 -18.18 -9.18 25.91
C VAL A 487 -16.80 -9.00 26.51
N LYS A 488 -16.62 -9.46 27.74
CA LYS A 488 -15.34 -9.44 28.45
C LYS A 488 -14.22 -10.12 27.64
N ALA A 489 -12.99 -9.62 27.65
CA ALA A 489 -12.53 -8.38 28.28
C ALA A 489 -12.69 -7.14 27.38
N GLY A 490 -12.80 -5.95 27.98
CA GLY A 490 -12.84 -4.66 27.30
C GLY A 490 -11.46 -4.12 26.93
N GLY A 491 -10.51 -4.21 27.86
CA GLY A 491 -9.15 -3.71 27.66
C GLY A 491 -8.33 -4.68 26.81
N ILE A 492 -7.74 -5.70 27.43
CA ILE A 492 -6.92 -6.71 26.75
C ILE A 492 -7.59 -8.07 26.86
N GLN A 493 -7.85 -8.69 25.71
CA GLN A 493 -8.29 -10.07 25.59
C GLN A 493 -7.16 -10.94 25.04
N ALA A 494 -6.75 -11.96 25.80
CA ALA A 494 -5.71 -12.90 25.41
C ALA A 494 -6.25 -14.33 25.22
N GLU A 495 -5.93 -14.96 24.09
CA GLU A 495 -6.34 -16.32 23.75
C GLU A 495 -5.20 -17.18 23.19
N ARG A 496 -4.72 -18.17 23.96
CA ARG A 496 -3.54 -18.98 23.58
C ARG A 496 -2.34 -18.09 23.23
N ALA A 497 -2.20 -16.97 23.93
CA ALA A 497 -1.19 -15.96 23.67
C ALA A 497 -0.41 -15.65 24.95
N GLN A 498 0.80 -15.11 24.82
CA GLN A 498 1.55 -14.58 25.96
C GLN A 498 1.42 -13.06 25.95
N VAL A 499 1.02 -12.47 27.08
CA VAL A 499 0.94 -11.03 27.24
C VAL A 499 1.80 -10.61 28.41
N LYS A 500 2.78 -9.74 28.14
CA LYS A 500 3.64 -9.13 29.15
C LYS A 500 3.30 -7.65 29.25
N ILE A 501 3.12 -7.16 30.47
CA ILE A 501 2.90 -5.76 30.79
C ILE A 501 3.98 -5.37 31.80
N ASP A 502 4.68 -4.26 31.57
CA ASP A 502 5.66 -3.74 32.54
C ASP A 502 5.00 -3.00 33.70
N ASP A 503 5.82 -2.57 34.67
CA ASP A 503 5.31 -1.87 35.85
C ASP A 503 4.86 -0.43 35.56
N ASP A 504 5.31 0.16 34.45
CA ASP A 504 4.99 1.54 34.08
C ASP A 504 3.76 1.66 33.18
N SER A 505 3.20 0.55 32.69
CA SER A 505 1.99 0.54 31.87
C SER A 505 0.73 0.48 32.73
N ILE A 506 -0.33 1.14 32.26
CA ILE A 506 -1.61 1.28 32.96
C ILE A 506 -2.73 0.71 32.11
N VAL A 507 -3.62 -0.09 32.72
CA VAL A 507 -4.79 -0.67 32.05
C VAL A 507 -6.01 -0.46 32.94
N VAL A 508 -6.69 0.68 32.78
CA VAL A 508 -7.84 1.11 33.61
C VAL A 508 -9.07 1.47 32.80
N ASP A 509 -10.22 1.54 33.48
CA ASP A 509 -11.48 2.08 32.94
C ASP A 509 -11.97 1.39 31.65
N ASN A 510 -11.56 0.15 31.41
CA ASN A 510 -12.06 -0.61 30.28
C ASN A 510 -13.32 -1.39 30.65
N SER A 511 -14.28 -1.41 29.74
CA SER A 511 -15.60 -2.02 29.93
C SER A 511 -15.79 -3.21 28.99
N PRO A 512 -16.28 -4.37 29.47
CA PRO A 512 -16.81 -4.59 30.81
C PRO A 512 -15.75 -4.83 31.89
N THR A 513 -14.49 -5.07 31.50
CA THR A 513 -13.35 -5.35 32.39
C THR A 513 -12.03 -4.98 31.71
N ASN A 514 -10.96 -4.79 32.48
CA ASN A 514 -9.60 -4.58 31.97
C ASN A 514 -9.07 -5.83 31.23
N CYS A 515 -8.74 -6.90 31.96
CA CYS A 515 -8.34 -8.19 31.35
C CYS A 515 -9.17 -9.38 31.79
N LEU A 516 -10.03 -9.24 32.82
CA LEU A 516 -10.84 -10.34 33.33
C LEU A 516 -11.77 -10.86 32.22
N GLY A 517 -11.64 -12.13 31.83
CA GLY A 517 -12.31 -12.71 30.65
C GLY A 517 -11.33 -13.25 29.61
N SER A 518 -10.05 -12.88 29.71
CA SER A 518 -8.97 -13.54 28.97
C SER A 518 -8.92 -15.04 29.28
N LYS A 519 -8.69 -15.86 28.25
CA LYS A 519 -8.56 -17.33 28.39
C LYS A 519 -7.24 -17.75 29.01
N VAL A 520 -6.30 -16.82 29.08
CA VAL A 520 -5.01 -16.96 29.76
C VAL A 520 -4.86 -15.78 30.72
N PRO A 521 -4.26 -15.96 31.91
CA PRO A 521 -4.03 -14.86 32.83
C PRO A 521 -3.13 -13.79 32.20
N VAL A 522 -3.49 -12.53 32.39
CA VAL A 522 -2.67 -11.37 32.00
C VAL A 522 -2.18 -10.71 33.29
N ALA A 523 -0.90 -10.92 33.61
CA ALA A 523 -0.30 -10.34 34.80
C ALA A 523 -0.22 -8.80 34.68
N HIS A 524 -0.26 -8.09 35.81
CA HIS A 524 -0.14 -6.63 35.90
C HIS A 524 -1.25 -5.81 35.20
N CYS A 525 -2.40 -6.41 34.88
CA CYS A 525 -3.46 -5.70 34.13
C CYS A 525 -4.44 -4.85 34.97
N PHE A 526 -4.49 -4.97 36.29
CA PHE A 526 -5.52 -4.27 37.10
C PHE A 526 -4.98 -3.04 37.85
N ARG A 527 -3.97 -2.36 37.30
CA ARG A 527 -3.46 -1.09 37.84
C ARG A 527 -4.23 0.06 37.26
#